data_AF-A0A955EV95-F1
#
_entry.id   AF-A0A955EV95-F1
#
_cell.length_a   1.000
_cell.length_b   1.000
_cell.length_c   1.000
_cell.angle_alpha   90.00
_cell.angle_beta   90.00
_cell.angle_gamma   90.00
#
_symmetry.space_group_name_H-M   'P 1'
#
loop_
_entity.id
_entity.type
_entity.pdbx_description
1 polymer ?
#
loop_
_entity_poly.entity_id
_entity_poly.type
_entity_poly.pdbx_seq_one_letter_code
_entity_poly.pdbx_strand_id
1 'polypeptide(L)'
;ILLPQCPETAIAHVATYQMGALAVPLSHLFGPDALEYRLGDSGAHVAIVDETSLPKVQQLRQKLPQLRHVIGVGAALGAGVKQWAEVLEHASPRYAPMHTAADDPAMIIYTSGTTGKPKGALMAHRTLLGNLSGYVCSHDFFPQPGDMFWSPADWAWTGGLWDVLLPTWHFGMPLLAYKGRFEPEKAFALIEKYNIRNSFLFPTALKMMMKAVPAPRTHYDLDL
;
A
#
# COMPACT_ATOMS: atom_id res chain seq x y z
N ILE A 1 -5.95 -5.16 4.61
CA ILE A 1 -5.99 -3.74 4.17
C ILE A 1 -6.34 -3.75 2.69
N LEU A 2 -7.52 -3.25 2.34
CA LEU A 2 -8.10 -3.23 0.99
C LEU A 2 -8.36 -1.77 0.61
N LEU A 3 -7.28 -1.00 0.49
CA LEU A 3 -7.32 0.43 0.25
C LEU A 3 -6.35 0.77 -0.90
N PRO A 4 -6.64 1.81 -1.70
CA PRO A 4 -5.73 2.32 -2.72
C PRO A 4 -4.55 3.08 -2.07
N GLN A 5 -3.69 3.72 -2.87
CA GLN A 5 -2.67 4.63 -2.31
C GLN A 5 -3.34 5.84 -1.64
N CYS A 6 -3.30 5.90 -0.31
CA CYS A 6 -3.87 6.99 0.47
C CYS A 6 -3.30 7.05 1.89
N PRO A 7 -3.43 8.20 2.58
CA PRO A 7 -2.93 8.32 3.95
C PRO A 7 -3.42 7.20 4.87
N GLU A 8 -4.69 6.83 4.78
CA GLU A 8 -5.30 5.78 5.61
C GLU A 8 -4.66 4.41 5.39
N THR A 9 -4.23 4.09 4.16
CA THR A 9 -3.51 2.83 3.87
C THR A 9 -2.20 2.76 4.63
N ALA A 10 -1.43 3.84 4.57
CA ALA A 10 -0.13 3.90 5.23
C ALA A 10 -0.25 3.96 6.76
N ILE A 11 -1.22 4.73 7.28
CA ILE A 11 -1.56 4.76 8.71
C ILE A 11 -2.00 3.36 9.17
N ALA A 12 -2.84 2.66 8.41
CA ALA A 12 -3.28 1.31 8.75
C ALA A 12 -2.13 0.31 8.85
N HIS A 13 -1.13 0.39 7.96
CA HIS A 13 0.07 -0.43 8.06
C HIS A 13 0.85 -0.15 9.35
N VAL A 14 1.18 1.11 9.62
CA VAL A 14 1.94 1.50 10.83
C VAL A 14 1.19 1.10 12.11
N ALA A 15 -0.11 1.39 12.18
CA ALA A 15 -0.95 1.02 13.32
C ALA A 15 -0.97 -0.49 13.55
N THR A 16 -1.10 -1.27 12.47
CA THR A 16 -1.09 -2.75 12.54
C THR A 16 0.22 -3.27 13.13
N TYR A 17 1.37 -2.73 12.70
CA TYR A 17 2.67 -3.14 13.23
C TYR A 17 2.87 -2.70 14.68
N GLN A 18 2.45 -1.50 15.03
CA GLN A 18 2.53 -1.00 16.41
C GLN A 18 1.66 -1.83 17.37
N MET A 19 0.57 -2.44 16.88
CA MET A 19 -0.28 -3.35 17.65
C MET A 19 0.28 -4.78 17.76
N GLY A 20 1.39 -5.11 17.08
CA GLY A 20 1.87 -6.49 16.96
C GLY A 20 0.92 -7.40 16.18
N ALA A 21 0.06 -6.82 15.33
CA ALA A 21 -0.84 -7.54 14.46
C ALA A 21 -0.22 -7.76 13.08
N LEU A 22 -0.80 -8.67 12.29
CA LEU A 22 -0.31 -8.99 10.94
C LEU A 22 -1.08 -8.20 9.88
N ALA A 23 -0.35 -7.41 9.09
CA ALA A 23 -0.92 -6.72 7.94
C ALA A 23 -1.12 -7.70 6.76
N VAL A 24 -2.28 -7.65 6.13
CA VAL A 24 -2.55 -8.38 4.88
C VAL A 24 -2.96 -7.37 3.81
N PRO A 25 -2.00 -6.78 3.07
CA PRO A 25 -2.31 -5.86 1.98
C PRO A 25 -2.93 -6.64 0.81
N LEU A 26 -4.05 -6.14 0.29
CA LEU A 26 -4.81 -6.77 -0.79
C LEU A 26 -5.25 -5.70 -1.78
N SER A 27 -5.13 -5.97 -3.07
CA SER A 27 -5.48 -4.99 -4.10
C SER A 27 -6.99 -4.94 -4.31
N HIS A 28 -7.52 -3.73 -4.50
CA HIS A 28 -8.91 -3.48 -4.89
C HIS A 28 -9.26 -4.13 -6.25
N LEU A 29 -8.25 -4.45 -7.06
CA LEU A 29 -8.40 -5.13 -8.35
C LEU A 29 -8.79 -6.61 -8.21
N PHE A 30 -8.64 -7.21 -7.02
CA PHE A 30 -9.04 -8.60 -6.83
C PHE A 30 -10.55 -8.79 -6.95
N GLY A 31 -10.93 -9.87 -7.64
CA GLY A 31 -12.31 -10.34 -7.70
C GLY A 31 -12.74 -11.04 -6.40
N PRO A 32 -14.05 -11.32 -6.23
CA PRO A 32 -14.59 -11.93 -5.01
C PRO A 32 -13.88 -13.22 -4.60
N ASP A 33 -13.65 -14.18 -5.50
CA ASP A 33 -13.03 -15.46 -5.16
C ASP A 33 -11.58 -15.30 -4.65
N ALA A 34 -10.84 -14.36 -5.25
CA ALA A 34 -9.48 -14.04 -4.86
C ALA A 34 -9.42 -13.38 -3.47
N LEU A 35 -10.41 -12.55 -3.14
CA LEU A 35 -10.57 -11.94 -1.83
C LEU A 35 -11.03 -12.95 -0.78
N GLU A 36 -12.04 -13.76 -1.09
CA GLU A 36 -12.59 -14.80 -0.22
C GLU A 36 -11.48 -15.73 0.25
N TYR A 37 -10.69 -16.25 -0.69
CA TYR A 37 -9.60 -17.16 -0.37
C TYR A 37 -8.58 -16.49 0.57
N ARG A 38 -8.08 -15.29 0.25
CA ARG A 38 -7.02 -14.65 1.04
C ARG A 38 -7.49 -14.16 2.40
N LEU A 39 -8.71 -13.64 2.50
CA LEU A 39 -9.30 -13.24 3.77
C LEU A 39 -9.56 -14.45 4.67
N GLY A 40 -10.03 -15.57 4.09
CA GLY A 40 -10.24 -16.81 4.80
C GLY A 40 -8.93 -17.47 5.25
N ASP A 41 -7.98 -17.65 4.34
CA ASP A 41 -6.68 -18.30 4.58
C ASP A 41 -5.83 -17.53 5.59
N SER A 42 -5.85 -16.19 5.55
CA SER A 42 -5.13 -15.36 6.53
C SER A 42 -5.79 -15.31 7.91
N GLY A 43 -7.05 -15.77 8.04
CA GLY A 43 -7.83 -15.59 9.26
C GLY A 43 -8.05 -14.12 9.61
N ALA A 44 -8.24 -13.25 8.62
CA ALA A 44 -8.35 -11.81 8.84
C ALA A 44 -9.54 -11.47 9.77
N HIS A 45 -9.26 -10.73 10.85
CA HIS A 45 -10.27 -10.31 11.83
C HIS A 45 -10.88 -8.94 11.53
N VAL A 46 -10.12 -8.09 10.84
CA VAL A 46 -10.50 -6.72 10.49
C VAL A 46 -10.19 -6.47 9.02
N ALA A 47 -11.16 -5.96 8.28
CA ALA A 47 -10.95 -5.43 6.93
C ALA A 47 -11.12 -3.91 6.96
N ILE A 48 -10.13 -3.19 6.43
CA ILE A 48 -10.21 -1.75 6.20
C ILE A 48 -10.40 -1.57 4.70
N VAL A 49 -11.50 -0.93 4.29
CA VAL A 49 -11.99 -0.89 2.91
C VAL A 49 -12.40 0.51 2.51
N ASP A 50 -12.31 0.80 1.21
CA ASP A 50 -12.89 1.98 0.58
C ASP A 50 -14.25 1.65 -0.08
N GLU A 51 -14.88 2.65 -0.69
CA GLU A 51 -16.17 2.50 -1.38
C GLU A 51 -16.13 1.50 -2.54
N THR A 52 -14.95 1.29 -3.14
CA THR A 52 -14.78 0.37 -4.27
C THR A 52 -14.66 -1.09 -3.82
N SER A 53 -14.09 -1.32 -2.63
CA SER A 53 -13.84 -2.65 -2.08
C SER A 53 -14.95 -3.14 -1.16
N LEU A 54 -15.70 -2.24 -0.52
CA LEU A 54 -16.74 -2.57 0.45
C LEU A 54 -17.82 -3.54 -0.09
N PRO A 55 -18.40 -3.34 -1.30
CA PRO A 55 -19.45 -4.24 -1.79
C PRO A 55 -18.97 -5.69 -1.92
N LYS A 56 -17.73 -5.89 -2.37
CA LYS A 56 -17.12 -7.22 -2.49
C LYS A 56 -16.96 -7.88 -1.12
N VAL A 57 -16.49 -7.13 -0.12
CA VAL A 57 -16.32 -7.65 1.25
C VAL A 57 -17.67 -7.97 1.90
N GLN A 58 -18.71 -7.15 1.68
CA GLN A 58 -20.04 -7.41 2.19
C GLN A 58 -20.65 -8.69 1.63
N GLN A 59 -20.50 -8.93 0.31
CA GLN A 59 -20.96 -10.17 -0.34
C GLN A 59 -20.31 -11.42 0.27
N LEU A 60 -19.06 -11.32 0.71
CA LEU A 60 -18.29 -12.43 1.26
C LEU A 60 -18.45 -12.61 2.76
N ARG A 61 -19.10 -11.68 3.47
CA ARG A 61 -19.09 -11.61 4.94
C ARG A 61 -19.58 -12.90 5.61
N GLN A 62 -20.62 -13.53 5.06
CA GLN A 62 -21.17 -14.79 5.60
C GLN A 62 -20.21 -15.98 5.43
N LYS A 63 -19.30 -15.92 4.45
CA LYS A 63 -18.30 -16.96 4.18
C LYS A 63 -17.00 -16.75 4.96
N LEU A 64 -16.86 -15.62 5.66
CA LEU A 64 -15.65 -15.21 6.38
C LEU A 64 -15.93 -15.12 7.88
N PRO A 65 -16.12 -16.25 8.60
CA PRO A 65 -16.53 -16.24 10.00
C PRO A 65 -15.51 -15.56 10.95
N GLN A 66 -14.24 -15.51 10.55
CA GLN A 66 -13.21 -14.81 11.33
C GLN A 66 -13.24 -13.29 11.15
N LEU A 67 -13.87 -12.77 10.09
CA LEU A 67 -13.92 -11.34 9.79
C LEU A 67 -14.97 -10.64 10.68
N ARG A 68 -14.55 -10.19 11.86
CA ARG A 68 -15.42 -9.59 12.89
C ARG A 68 -15.74 -8.14 12.61
N HIS A 69 -14.78 -7.37 12.09
CA HIS A 69 -14.93 -5.93 11.89
C HIS A 69 -14.61 -5.51 10.46
N VAL A 70 -15.40 -4.56 9.96
CA VAL A 70 -15.13 -3.85 8.71
C VAL A 70 -15.08 -2.36 9.04
N ILE A 71 -13.97 -1.71 8.70
CA ILE A 71 -13.78 -0.27 8.84
C ILE A 71 -13.84 0.35 7.43
N GLY A 72 -14.78 1.26 7.23
CA GLY A 72 -14.95 1.99 5.97
C GLY A 72 -14.17 3.30 5.98
N VAL A 73 -13.44 3.58 4.91
CA VAL A 73 -12.74 4.84 4.66
C VAL A 73 -13.52 5.63 3.58
N GLY A 74 -13.58 6.96 3.73
CA GLY A 74 -14.23 7.82 2.75
C GLY A 74 -15.74 7.57 2.65
N ALA A 75 -16.22 7.23 1.46
CA ALA A 75 -17.65 7.00 1.20
C ALA A 75 -18.11 5.55 1.43
N ALA A 76 -17.27 4.72 2.07
CA ALA A 76 -17.55 3.31 2.35
C ALA A 76 -18.57 3.13 3.50
N LEU A 77 -19.84 3.43 3.23
CA LEU A 77 -20.95 3.33 4.19
C LEU A 77 -21.73 2.02 4.03
N GLY A 78 -22.17 1.41 5.14
CA GLY A 78 -23.02 0.23 5.08
C GLY A 78 -23.31 -0.42 6.43
N ALA A 79 -24.26 -1.35 6.44
CA ALA A 79 -24.65 -2.07 7.66
C ALA A 79 -23.46 -2.85 8.26
N GLY A 80 -23.22 -2.66 9.56
CA GLY A 80 -22.14 -3.33 10.29
C GLY A 80 -20.73 -2.90 9.84
N VAL A 81 -20.59 -1.72 9.23
CA VAL A 81 -19.31 -1.08 8.89
C VAL A 81 -19.10 0.09 9.86
N LYS A 82 -17.95 0.12 10.54
CA LYS A 82 -17.55 1.25 11.37
C LYS A 82 -16.85 2.29 10.50
N GLN A 83 -17.17 3.57 10.65
CA GLN A 83 -16.50 4.59 9.84
C GLN A 83 -15.13 4.93 10.43
N TRP A 84 -14.14 5.11 9.55
CA TRP A 84 -12.78 5.47 9.94
C TRP A 84 -12.75 6.73 10.82
N ALA A 85 -13.50 7.76 10.44
CA ALA A 85 -13.62 9.00 11.22
C ALA A 85 -14.21 8.76 12.61
N GLU A 86 -15.26 7.95 12.72
CA GLU A 86 -15.89 7.60 14.01
C GLU A 86 -14.92 6.80 14.91
N VAL A 87 -14.17 5.86 14.33
CA VAL A 87 -13.18 5.07 15.07
C VAL A 87 -12.05 5.98 15.59
N LEU A 88 -11.60 6.95 14.79
CA LEU A 88 -10.57 7.90 15.22
C LEU A 88 -11.07 8.89 16.27
N GLU A 89 -12.31 9.36 16.18
CA GLU A 89 -12.89 10.31 17.15
C GLU A 89 -12.91 9.71 18.57
N HIS A 90 -13.14 8.40 18.67
CA HIS A 90 -13.14 7.68 19.95
C HIS A 90 -11.76 7.15 20.36
N ALA A 91 -10.74 7.30 19.51
CA ALA A 91 -9.40 6.79 19.78
C ALA A 91 -8.60 7.75 20.66
N SER A 92 -7.77 7.19 21.53
CA SER A 92 -6.75 7.98 22.22
C SER A 92 -5.67 8.41 21.22
N PRO A 93 -5.24 9.69 21.22
CA PRO A 93 -4.10 10.14 20.41
C PRO A 93 -2.76 9.60 20.94
N ARG A 94 -2.77 8.99 22.14
CA ARG A 94 -1.61 8.32 22.74
C ARG A 94 -1.80 6.83 22.64
N TYR A 95 -0.85 6.17 22.00
CA TYR A 95 -0.74 4.72 21.90
C TYR A 95 0.67 4.30 22.27
N ALA A 96 0.82 3.29 23.12
CA ALA A 96 2.11 2.68 23.42
C ALA A 96 2.27 1.45 22.51
N PRO A 97 3.21 1.46 21.55
CA PRO A 97 3.44 0.31 20.69
C PRO A 97 3.81 -0.94 21.48
N MET A 98 3.36 -2.10 20.99
CA MET A 98 3.78 -3.40 21.48
C MET A 98 5.29 -3.58 21.29
N HIS A 99 5.95 -4.19 22.28
CA HIS A 99 7.34 -4.60 22.18
C HIS A 99 7.44 -5.91 21.39
N THR A 100 7.52 -5.82 20.06
CA THR A 100 7.71 -6.97 19.18
C THR A 100 9.19 -7.30 18.98
N ALA A 101 9.51 -8.58 18.81
CA ALA A 101 10.82 -9.05 18.42
C ALA A 101 11.04 -8.92 16.91
N ALA A 102 12.32 -8.92 16.50
CA ALA A 102 12.70 -8.82 15.09
C ALA A 102 12.11 -9.94 14.20
N ASP A 103 12.00 -11.15 14.76
CA ASP A 103 11.46 -12.34 14.10
C ASP A 103 9.94 -12.52 14.29
N ASP A 104 9.27 -11.65 15.04
CA ASP A 104 7.82 -11.73 15.19
C ASP A 104 7.13 -11.48 13.84
N PRO A 105 6.05 -12.23 13.51
CA PRO A 105 5.31 -12.03 12.29
C PRO A 105 4.63 -10.65 12.23
N ALA A 106 4.78 -9.95 11.11
CA ALA A 106 4.24 -8.61 10.92
C ALA A 106 3.30 -8.49 9.72
N MET A 107 3.43 -9.37 8.73
CA MET A 107 2.71 -9.25 7.47
C MET A 107 2.56 -10.59 6.74
N ILE A 108 1.46 -10.73 5.99
CA ILE A 108 1.28 -11.80 5.02
C ILE A 108 1.15 -11.19 3.62
N ILE A 109 2.07 -11.54 2.72
CA ILE A 109 2.00 -11.18 1.31
C ILE A 109 1.56 -12.41 0.51
N TYR A 110 0.44 -12.31 -0.20
CA TYR A 110 0.01 -13.38 -1.10
C TYR A 110 0.69 -13.29 -2.45
N THR A 111 1.39 -14.34 -2.85
CA THR A 111 2.06 -14.44 -4.15
C THR A 111 1.29 -15.36 -5.10
N SER A 112 1.34 -15.05 -6.41
CA SER A 112 0.82 -15.95 -7.45
C SER A 112 1.74 -17.17 -7.54
N GLY A 113 1.41 -18.23 -6.82
CA GLY A 113 2.12 -19.50 -6.94
C GLY A 113 2.04 -20.03 -8.38
N THR A 114 3.11 -20.67 -8.86
CA THR A 114 3.16 -21.29 -10.19
C THR A 114 2.33 -22.57 -10.29
N THR A 115 1.97 -23.16 -9.15
CA THR A 115 1.15 -24.37 -9.06
C THR A 115 0.14 -24.24 -7.92
N GLY A 116 -1.13 -23.98 -8.25
CA GLY A 116 -2.25 -24.00 -7.30
C GLY A 116 -2.66 -22.64 -6.73
N LYS A 117 -3.34 -22.65 -5.58
CA LYS A 117 -3.84 -21.44 -4.92
C LYS A 117 -2.68 -20.52 -4.49
N PRO A 118 -2.90 -19.19 -4.45
CA PRO A 118 -1.90 -18.23 -3.96
C PRO A 118 -1.35 -18.63 -2.59
N LYS A 119 -0.06 -18.43 -2.32
CA LYS A 119 0.54 -18.76 -1.02
C LYS A 119 0.79 -17.48 -0.22
N GLY A 120 0.43 -17.48 1.05
CA GLY A 120 0.76 -16.39 1.98
C GLY A 120 2.22 -16.51 2.43
N ALA A 121 3.08 -15.62 1.94
CA ALA A 121 4.43 -15.45 2.46
C ALA A 121 4.36 -14.67 3.77
N LEU A 122 4.67 -15.34 4.89
CA LEU A 122 4.75 -14.73 6.21
C LEU A 122 6.06 -13.97 6.35
N MET A 123 5.96 -12.67 6.64
CA MET A 123 7.09 -11.77 6.75
C MET A 123 7.22 -11.28 8.20
N ALA A 124 8.44 -11.33 8.74
CA ALA A 124 8.74 -10.82 10.07
C ALA A 124 8.98 -9.30 10.07
N HIS A 125 8.94 -8.66 11.25
CA HIS A 125 9.21 -7.22 11.39
C HIS A 125 10.55 -6.79 10.76
N ARG A 126 11.61 -7.58 10.92
CA ARG A 126 12.95 -7.26 10.39
C ARG A 126 13.06 -7.26 8.87
N THR A 127 12.05 -7.76 8.16
CA THR A 127 12.07 -7.85 6.68
C THR A 127 12.39 -6.51 6.04
N LEU A 128 11.89 -5.40 6.61
CA LEU A 128 12.18 -4.06 6.09
C LEU A 128 13.65 -3.77 6.05
N LEU A 129 14.35 -4.05 7.15
CA LEU A 129 15.76 -3.76 7.32
C LEU A 129 16.61 -4.48 6.27
N GLY A 130 16.23 -5.71 5.91
CA GLY A 130 16.87 -6.46 4.83
C GLY A 130 16.65 -5.87 3.43
N ASN A 131 15.56 -5.14 3.20
CA ASN A 131 15.28 -4.49 1.91
C ASN A 131 16.02 -3.15 1.75
N LEU A 132 16.33 -2.46 2.86
CA LEU A 132 16.78 -1.07 2.85
C LEU A 132 18.06 -0.86 2.04
N SER A 133 19.05 -1.76 2.11
CA SER A 133 20.31 -1.54 1.37
C SER A 133 20.12 -1.53 -0.14
N GLY A 134 19.23 -2.39 -0.66
CA GLY A 134 18.87 -2.42 -2.06
C GLY A 134 18.15 -1.14 -2.47
N TYR A 135 17.16 -0.74 -1.67
CA TYR A 135 16.39 0.50 -1.87
C TYR A 135 17.30 1.74 -1.89
N VAL A 136 18.19 1.89 -0.91
CA VAL A 136 19.13 3.01 -0.83
C VAL A 136 20.02 3.07 -2.07
N CYS A 137 20.58 1.92 -2.49
CA CYS A 137 21.45 1.86 -3.65
C CYS A 137 20.70 2.14 -4.97
N SER A 138 19.45 1.70 -5.11
CA SER A 138 18.66 1.91 -6.34
C SER A 138 18.13 3.33 -6.50
N HIS A 139 18.18 4.14 -5.43
CA HIS A 139 17.66 5.51 -5.40
C HIS A 139 18.76 6.53 -5.09
N ASP A 140 19.92 6.38 -5.73
CA ASP A 140 21.06 7.31 -5.64
C ASP A 140 21.49 7.61 -4.19
N PHE A 141 21.69 6.54 -3.42
CA PHE A 141 22.06 6.60 -2.00
C PHE A 141 21.06 7.41 -1.16
N PHE A 142 19.77 7.11 -1.32
CA PHE A 142 18.66 7.72 -0.58
C PHE A 142 18.88 7.68 0.95
N PRO A 143 18.46 8.72 1.71
CA PRO A 143 17.85 9.97 1.25
C PRO A 143 18.87 11.05 0.89
N GLN A 144 18.56 11.85 -0.12
CA GLN A 144 19.25 13.07 -0.52
C GLN A 144 18.40 14.33 -0.22
N PRO A 145 19.01 15.51 -0.07
CA PRO A 145 18.26 16.76 0.17
C PRO A 145 17.23 17.03 -0.94
N GLY A 146 15.97 17.22 -0.58
CA GLY A 146 14.89 17.47 -1.54
C GLY A 146 14.28 16.21 -2.17
N ASP A 147 14.66 15.02 -1.72
CA ASP A 147 14.00 13.79 -2.16
C ASP A 147 12.50 13.80 -1.87
N MET A 148 11.75 13.40 -2.87
CA MET A 148 10.30 13.28 -2.86
C MET A 148 9.96 12.06 -3.70
N PHE A 149 9.31 11.07 -3.08
CA PHE A 149 9.03 9.81 -3.75
C PHE A 149 7.63 9.81 -4.37
N TRP A 150 7.50 9.31 -5.59
CA TRP A 150 6.21 8.95 -6.18
C TRP A 150 6.32 7.70 -7.05
N SER A 151 5.31 6.84 -7.02
CA SER A 151 5.21 5.69 -7.91
C SER A 151 3.76 5.32 -8.19
N PRO A 152 3.42 4.87 -9.41
CA PRO A 152 2.12 4.28 -9.72
C PRO A 152 1.95 2.85 -9.17
N ALA A 153 2.96 2.28 -8.50
CA ALA A 153 2.88 0.94 -7.93
C ALA A 153 1.93 0.90 -6.73
N ASP A 154 0.83 0.15 -6.86
CA ASP A 154 -0.16 -0.04 -5.80
C ASP A 154 0.50 -0.66 -4.55
N TRP A 155 0.22 -0.07 -3.37
CA TRP A 155 0.77 -0.48 -2.06
C TRP A 155 0.19 -1.80 -1.54
N ALA A 156 -0.74 -2.41 -2.27
CA ALA A 156 -1.14 -3.79 -2.07
C ALA A 156 -0.07 -4.81 -2.46
N TRP A 157 0.89 -4.42 -3.30
CA TRP A 157 1.93 -5.29 -3.85
C TRP A 157 3.28 -4.99 -3.25
N THR A 158 4.20 -5.96 -3.36
CA THR A 158 5.54 -5.81 -2.79
C THR A 158 6.29 -4.62 -3.37
N GLY A 159 6.24 -4.38 -4.68
CA GLY A 159 6.91 -3.22 -5.28
C GLY A 159 6.42 -1.89 -4.69
N GLY A 160 5.10 -1.66 -4.63
CA GLY A 160 4.56 -0.41 -4.07
C GLY A 160 4.73 -0.29 -2.55
N LEU A 161 4.71 -1.40 -1.82
CA LEU A 161 4.80 -1.37 -0.36
C LEU A 161 6.25 -1.32 0.13
N TRP A 162 7.08 -2.23 -0.37
CA TRP A 162 8.46 -2.45 0.08
C TRP A 162 9.49 -1.66 -0.70
N ASP A 163 9.22 -1.26 -1.94
CA ASP A 163 10.17 -0.47 -2.74
C ASP A 163 9.73 0.99 -2.90
N VAL A 164 8.65 1.39 -2.21
CA VAL A 164 8.14 2.77 -2.20
C VAL A 164 7.70 3.18 -0.79
N LEU A 165 6.54 2.74 -0.30
CA LEU A 165 5.96 3.31 0.93
C LEU A 165 6.83 3.13 2.18
N LEU A 166 7.14 1.88 2.56
CA LEU A 166 7.75 1.58 3.85
C LEU A 166 9.19 2.10 3.99
N PRO A 167 10.09 1.96 2.99
CA PRO A 167 11.43 2.54 3.11
C PRO A 167 11.42 4.07 3.10
N THR A 168 10.57 4.70 2.27
CA THR A 168 10.48 6.16 2.24
C THR A 168 10.11 6.70 3.63
N TRP A 169 9.12 6.08 4.28
CA TRP A 169 8.74 6.44 5.65
C TRP A 169 9.74 6.00 6.72
N HIS A 170 10.48 4.91 6.52
CA HIS A 170 11.57 4.51 7.41
C HIS A 170 12.62 5.61 7.55
N PHE A 171 12.96 6.27 6.44
CA PHE A 171 13.89 7.41 6.41
C PHE A 171 13.22 8.76 6.72
N GLY A 172 11.93 8.79 7.01
CA GLY A 172 11.20 10.03 7.35
C GLY A 172 10.97 10.98 6.17
N MET A 173 11.05 10.47 4.93
CA MET A 173 10.91 11.28 3.73
C MET A 173 9.46 11.40 3.23
N PRO A 174 9.11 12.49 2.55
CA PRO A 174 7.77 12.68 2.01
C PRO A 174 7.52 11.79 0.78
N LEU A 175 6.26 11.41 0.60
CA LEU A 175 5.81 10.55 -0.48
C LEU A 175 4.47 11.02 -1.02
N LEU A 176 4.34 11.07 -2.34
CA LEU A 176 3.10 11.40 -3.03
C LEU A 176 2.27 10.13 -3.26
N ALA A 177 1.05 10.10 -2.72
CA ALA A 177 0.05 9.10 -3.05
C ALA A 177 -0.86 9.61 -4.18
N TYR A 178 -1.15 8.77 -5.17
CA TYR A 178 -2.08 9.12 -6.25
C TYR A 178 -3.09 7.99 -6.49
N LYS A 179 -4.39 8.30 -6.30
CA LYS A 179 -5.50 7.35 -6.48
C LYS A 179 -6.01 7.24 -7.92
N GLY A 180 -5.56 8.10 -8.83
CA GLY A 180 -6.06 8.12 -10.20
C GLY A 180 -5.46 7.01 -11.06
N ARG A 181 -6.07 6.77 -12.22
CA ARG A 181 -5.53 5.85 -13.21
C ARG A 181 -4.16 6.35 -13.69
N PHE A 182 -3.25 5.43 -13.96
CA PHE A 182 -1.98 5.77 -14.57
C PHE A 182 -2.18 6.27 -16.01
N GLU A 183 -1.75 7.50 -16.25
CA GLU A 183 -1.71 8.16 -17.56
C GLU A 183 -0.32 8.81 -17.72
N PRO A 184 0.38 8.61 -18.84
CA PRO A 184 1.73 9.15 -19.05
C PRO A 184 1.89 10.65 -18.80
N GLU A 185 1.01 11.45 -19.38
CA GLU A 185 1.03 12.91 -19.27
C GLU A 185 0.75 13.36 -17.84
N LYS A 186 -0.14 12.61 -17.15
CA LYS A 186 -0.41 12.84 -15.74
C LYS A 186 0.81 12.49 -14.88
N ALA A 187 1.53 11.41 -15.19
CA ALA A 187 2.75 11.04 -14.50
C ALA A 187 3.80 12.16 -14.60
N PHE A 188 4.08 12.67 -15.80
CA PHE A 188 5.00 13.79 -15.97
C PHE A 188 4.53 15.06 -15.26
N ALA A 189 3.23 15.39 -15.32
CA ALA A 189 2.68 16.53 -14.60
C ALA A 189 2.79 16.39 -13.07
N LEU A 190 2.72 15.18 -12.52
CA LEU A 190 2.95 14.94 -11.09
C LEU A 190 4.44 15.07 -10.76
N ILE A 191 5.33 14.55 -11.62
CA ILE A 191 6.78 14.64 -11.45
C ILE A 191 7.22 16.10 -11.38
N GLU A 192 6.82 16.91 -12.35
CA GLU A 192 7.09 18.35 -12.39
C GLU A 192 6.48 19.07 -11.18
N LYS A 193 5.16 18.93 -10.98
CA LYS A 193 4.44 19.71 -9.95
C LYS A 193 4.99 19.52 -8.54
N TYR A 194 5.43 18.31 -8.22
CA TYR A 194 5.89 17.97 -6.86
C TYR A 194 7.40 17.78 -6.78
N ASN A 195 8.16 18.11 -7.82
CA ASN A 195 9.61 17.92 -7.91
C ASN A 195 10.02 16.49 -7.49
N ILE A 196 9.37 15.48 -8.08
CA ILE A 196 9.64 14.08 -7.77
C ILE A 196 11.05 13.73 -8.23
N ARG A 197 11.91 13.33 -7.29
CA ARG A 197 13.28 12.89 -7.55
C ARG A 197 13.44 11.38 -7.60
N ASN A 198 12.54 10.65 -6.94
CA ASN A 198 12.63 9.20 -6.83
C ASN A 198 11.32 8.55 -7.30
N SER A 199 11.45 7.56 -8.18
CA SER A 199 10.31 6.79 -8.65
C SER A 199 10.65 5.34 -8.89
N PHE A 200 9.68 4.48 -8.59
CA PHE A 200 9.69 3.08 -9.00
C PHE A 200 8.69 2.92 -10.14
N LEU A 201 9.18 2.68 -11.36
CA LEU A 201 8.34 2.55 -12.56
C LEU A 201 8.54 1.17 -13.18
N PHE A 202 7.42 0.51 -13.53
CA PHE A 202 7.47 -0.75 -14.26
C PHE A 202 7.90 -0.51 -15.72
N PRO A 203 8.58 -1.46 -16.38
CA PRO A 203 8.96 -1.35 -17.78
C PRO A 203 7.78 -1.01 -18.72
N THR A 204 6.58 -1.49 -18.41
CA THR A 204 5.36 -1.18 -19.16
C THR A 204 4.96 0.29 -19.02
N ALA A 205 5.00 0.85 -17.81
CA ALA A 205 4.73 2.25 -17.55
C ALA A 205 5.76 3.16 -18.26
N LEU A 206 7.05 2.82 -18.17
CA LEU A 206 8.11 3.54 -18.88
C LEU A 206 7.90 3.53 -20.39
N LYS A 207 7.57 2.38 -20.99
CA LYS A 207 7.25 2.29 -22.43
C LYS A 207 6.05 3.15 -22.83
N MET A 208 5.01 3.19 -22.00
CA MET A 208 3.86 4.07 -22.23
C MET A 208 4.26 5.55 -22.18
N MET A 209 5.09 5.93 -21.20
CA MET A 209 5.62 7.29 -21.05
C MET A 209 6.47 7.71 -22.25
N MET A 210 7.42 6.87 -22.67
CA MET A 210 8.26 7.12 -23.84
C MET A 210 7.45 7.29 -25.13
N LYS A 211 6.37 6.51 -25.30
CA LYS A 211 5.52 6.58 -26.49
C LYS A 211 4.64 7.83 -26.51
N ALA A 212 4.05 8.17 -25.36
CA ALA A 212 3.12 9.29 -25.26
C ALA A 212 3.83 10.65 -25.28
N VAL A 213 4.99 10.74 -24.62
CA VAL A 213 5.79 11.98 -24.54
C VAL A 213 7.26 11.66 -24.89
N PRO A 214 7.62 11.59 -26.18
CA PRO A 214 8.99 11.22 -26.60
C PRO A 214 10.08 12.22 -26.19
N ALA A 215 9.72 13.50 -26.03
CA ALA A 215 10.61 14.58 -25.61
C ALA A 215 10.07 15.29 -24.36
N PRO A 216 10.12 14.66 -23.17
CA PRO A 216 9.40 15.17 -22.00
C PRO A 216 9.92 16.53 -21.52
N ARG A 217 11.23 16.81 -21.64
CA ARG A 217 11.83 18.09 -21.25
C ARG A 217 11.40 19.30 -22.11
N THR A 218 10.69 19.10 -23.23
CA THR A 218 10.13 20.22 -24.01
C THR A 218 8.75 20.64 -23.52
N HIS A 219 8.11 19.83 -22.67
CA HIS A 219 6.74 20.04 -22.20
C HIS A 219 6.66 20.19 -20.68
N TYR A 220 7.66 19.69 -19.96
CA TYR A 220 7.70 19.67 -18.50
C TYR A 220 9.09 20.09 -18.02
N ASP A 221 9.14 20.82 -16.92
CA ASP A 221 10.35 21.14 -16.17
C ASP A 221 10.72 19.95 -15.28
N LEU A 222 11.66 19.13 -15.75
CA LEU A 222 12.01 17.85 -15.12
C LEU A 222 13.49 17.83 -14.71
N ASP A 223 13.72 17.70 -13.42
CA ASP A 223 15.03 17.41 -12.82
C ASP A 223 15.27 15.89 -12.81
N LEU A 224 15.46 15.33 -14.02
CA LEU A 224 15.75 13.90 -14.29
C LEU A 224 17.24 13.62 -14.40
#